data_AF-A0A1E4EB99-F1
#
_entry.id   AF-A0A1E4EB99-F1
#
_cell.length_a   1.000
_cell.length_b   1.000
_cell.length_c   1.000
_cell.angle_alpha   90.00
_cell.angle_beta   90.00
_cell.angle_gamma   90.00
#
_symmetry.space_group_name_H-M   'P 1'
#
loop_
_entity.id
_entity.type
_entity.pdbx_description
1 polymer ?
#
loop_
_entity_poly.entity_id
_entity_poly.type
_entity_poly.pdbx_seq_one_letter_code
_entity_poly.pdbx_strand_id
1 'polypeptide(L)'
;MSNHSATSEITFEHAPAENTSRIWKVFWLLSVLTAAELLLGYGHARHWYGGNEGLILFVKGVICILTLFKAYYIVSVFMHLGDEVRNMIMTIVTPLILFVWFIIAFLWDGDSWRTLRNTDAHSRPNIENIKHHAPASAMPGQKP
;
A
#
# COMPACT_ATOMS: atom_id res chain seq x y z
N MET A 1 -25.79 11.75 -66.73
CA MET A 1 -25.53 12.75 -65.68
C MET A 1 -25.39 11.99 -64.37
N SER A 2 -24.16 11.79 -63.92
CA SER A 2 -23.83 11.12 -62.65
C SER A 2 -24.07 12.09 -61.51
N ASN A 3 -25.16 11.89 -60.78
CA ASN A 3 -25.41 12.61 -59.53
C ASN A 3 -24.47 12.06 -58.46
N HIS A 4 -23.30 12.69 -58.32
CA HIS A 4 -22.49 12.54 -57.12
C HIS A 4 -23.28 13.15 -55.95
N SER A 5 -23.93 12.27 -55.18
CA SER A 5 -24.47 12.62 -53.86
C SER A 5 -23.27 12.92 -52.97
N ALA A 6 -22.98 14.20 -52.77
CA ALA A 6 -21.99 14.64 -51.81
C ALA A 6 -22.53 14.31 -50.41
N THR A 7 -22.07 13.19 -49.85
CA THR A 7 -22.24 12.88 -48.43
C THR A 7 -21.52 13.98 -47.67
N SER A 8 -22.28 14.94 -47.16
CA SER A 8 -21.82 15.87 -46.13
C SER A 8 -21.37 15.03 -44.94
N GLU A 9 -20.05 14.89 -44.78
CA GLU A 9 -19.43 14.30 -43.61
C GLU A 9 -19.93 15.08 -42.40
N ILE A 10 -20.80 14.46 -41.61
CA ILE A 10 -21.26 14.99 -40.34
C ILE A 10 -20.07 14.87 -39.40
N THR A 11 -19.22 15.89 -39.38
CA THR A 11 -18.18 16.04 -38.36
C THR A 11 -18.90 16.32 -37.05
N PHE A 12 -19.18 15.26 -36.29
CA PHE A 12 -19.59 15.39 -34.90
C PHE A 12 -18.39 15.97 -34.14
N GLU A 13 -18.41 17.29 -33.93
CA GLU A 13 -17.56 18.00 -32.98
C GLU A 13 -17.56 17.19 -31.67
N HIS A 14 -16.44 16.51 -31.38
CA HIS A 14 -16.26 15.78 -30.13
C HIS A 14 -16.34 16.81 -29.00
N ALA A 15 -17.39 16.72 -28.18
CA ALA A 15 -17.52 17.55 -26.99
C ALA A 15 -16.22 17.47 -26.17
N PRO A 16 -15.67 18.61 -25.70
CA PRO A 16 -14.42 18.63 -24.99
C PRO A 16 -14.53 17.74 -23.75
N ALA A 17 -13.56 16.85 -23.56
CA ALA A 17 -13.49 15.90 -22.45
C ALA A 17 -13.57 16.62 -21.09
N GLU A 18 -14.77 16.71 -20.52
CA GLU A 18 -15.11 17.42 -19.28
C GLU A 18 -14.26 16.93 -18.08
N ASN A 19 -13.80 15.69 -18.14
CA ASN A 19 -13.12 15.03 -17.02
C ASN A 19 -11.62 15.33 -16.91
N THR A 20 -10.93 15.76 -17.98
CA THR A 20 -9.45 15.90 -17.98
C THR A 20 -8.93 16.85 -16.90
N SER A 21 -9.69 17.91 -16.60
CA SER A 21 -9.32 18.91 -15.57
C SER A 21 -9.33 18.33 -14.14
N ARG A 22 -10.21 17.36 -13.87
CA ARG A 22 -10.30 16.67 -12.58
C ARG A 22 -9.13 15.71 -12.38
N ILE A 23 -8.77 14.97 -13.43
CA ILE A 23 -7.60 14.07 -13.41
C ILE A 23 -6.34 14.87 -13.11
N TRP A 24 -6.13 16.01 -13.76
CA TRP A 24 -4.91 16.80 -13.60
C TRP A 24 -4.75 17.40 -12.19
N LYS A 25 -5.85 17.84 -11.58
CA LYS A 25 -5.87 18.30 -10.17
C LYS A 25 -5.48 17.19 -9.20
N VAL A 26 -6.04 16.00 -9.41
CA VAL A 26 -5.80 14.84 -8.55
C VAL A 26 -4.37 14.33 -8.76
N PHE A 27 -3.89 14.24 -10.00
CA PHE A 27 -2.51 13.89 -10.30
C PHE A 27 -1.52 14.78 -9.54
N TRP A 28 -1.70 16.10 -9.57
CA TRP A 28 -0.84 17.02 -8.82
C TRP A 28 -0.93 16.85 -7.31
N LEU A 29 -2.15 16.68 -6.76
CA LEU A 29 -2.35 16.39 -5.34
C LEU A 29 -1.57 15.13 -4.91
N LEU A 30 -1.67 14.05 -5.70
CA LEU A 30 -1.03 12.78 -5.39
C LEU A 30 0.48 12.80 -5.61
N SER A 31 0.94 13.60 -6.58
CA SER A 31 2.37 13.84 -6.82
C SER A 31 3.00 14.55 -5.61
N VAL A 32 2.38 15.63 -5.13
CA VAL A 32 2.85 16.35 -3.94
C VAL A 32 2.81 15.46 -2.70
N LEU A 33 1.72 14.70 -2.51
CA LEU A 33 1.60 13.77 -1.39
C LEU A 33 2.69 12.69 -1.43
N THR A 34 2.98 12.13 -2.61
CA THR A 34 4.04 11.13 -2.78
C THR A 34 5.43 11.73 -2.55
N ALA A 35 5.68 12.95 -3.01
CA ALA A 35 6.94 13.64 -2.76
C ALA A 35 7.15 13.92 -1.27
N ALA A 36 6.11 14.38 -0.56
CA ALA A 36 6.15 14.59 0.88
C ALA A 36 6.40 13.28 1.63
N GLU A 37 5.72 12.20 1.27
CA GLU A 37 5.88 10.88 1.88
C GLU A 37 7.29 10.33 1.69
N LEU A 38 7.87 10.48 0.49
CA LEU A 38 9.27 10.11 0.20
C LEU A 38 10.26 10.95 1.01
N LEU A 39 10.02 12.26 1.18
CA LEU A 39 10.85 13.11 2.04
C LEU A 39 10.80 12.69 3.51
N LEU A 40 9.61 12.37 4.04
CA LEU A 40 9.48 11.83 5.40
C LEU A 40 10.20 10.49 5.55
N GLY A 41 10.07 9.59 4.56
CA GLY A 41 10.76 8.30 4.53
C GLY A 41 12.28 8.45 4.44
N TYR A 42 12.77 9.38 3.61
CA TYR A 42 14.19 9.70 3.51
C TYR A 42 14.73 10.28 4.81
N GLY A 43 13.98 11.20 5.45
CA GLY A 43 14.33 11.74 6.77
C GLY A 43 14.42 10.67 7.85
N HIS A 44 13.53 9.66 7.80
CA HIS A 44 13.61 8.51 8.69
C HIS A 44 14.88 7.69 8.46
N ALA A 45 15.23 7.40 7.19
CA ALA A 45 16.45 6.67 6.83
C ALA A 45 17.75 7.41 7.20
N ARG A 46 17.73 8.76 7.21
CA ARG A 46 18.86 9.61 7.60
C ARG A 46 18.94 9.87 9.12
N HIS A 47 18.13 9.19 9.94
CA HIS A 47 18.07 9.35 11.40
C HIS A 47 17.77 10.79 11.87
N TRP A 48 17.00 11.58 11.11
CA TRP A 48 16.63 12.95 11.51
C TRP A 48 15.83 13.04 12.81
N TYR A 49 15.13 11.96 13.17
CA TYR A 49 14.24 11.89 14.33
C TYR A 49 14.94 11.41 15.62
N GLY A 50 16.26 11.19 15.58
CA GLY A 50 17.07 10.81 16.75
C GLY A 50 16.67 9.46 17.37
N GLY A 51 16.98 9.29 18.67
CA GLY A 51 16.65 8.08 19.46
C GLY A 51 15.26 8.09 20.08
N ASN A 52 14.37 9.01 19.67
CA ASN A 52 13.03 9.10 20.25
C ASN A 52 12.09 8.11 19.55
N GLU A 53 11.93 6.93 20.14
CA GLU A 53 11.10 5.84 19.61
C GLU A 53 9.67 6.28 19.32
N GLY A 54 9.07 7.14 20.15
CA GLY A 54 7.70 7.63 19.93
C GLY A 54 7.56 8.45 18.65
N LEU A 55 8.56 9.28 18.34
CA LEU A 55 8.55 10.13 17.15
C LEU A 55 8.82 9.31 15.89
N ILE A 56 9.67 8.29 15.98
CA ILE A 56 9.89 7.31 14.91
C ILE A 56 8.60 6.54 14.59
N LEU A 57 7.90 6.02 15.61
CA LEU A 57 6.64 5.29 15.42
C LEU A 57 5.57 6.20 14.82
N PHE A 58 5.48 7.44 15.29
CA PHE A 58 4.56 8.43 14.73
C PHE A 58 4.83 8.68 13.23
N VAL A 59 6.09 8.93 12.84
CA VAL A 59 6.45 9.15 11.42
C VAL A 59 6.12 7.94 10.56
N LYS A 60 6.40 6.72 11.04
CA LYS A 60 6.03 5.49 10.33
C LYS A 60 4.52 5.36 10.15
N GLY A 61 3.74 5.72 11.18
CA GLY A 61 2.29 5.78 11.12
C GLY A 61 1.78 6.79 10.09
N VAL A 62 2.34 8.01 10.08
CA VAL A 62 1.98 9.06 9.12
C VAL A 62 2.27 8.60 7.68
N ILE A 63 3.46 8.04 7.44
CA ILE A 63 3.82 7.50 6.12
C ILE A 63 2.79 6.45 5.68
N CYS A 64 2.48 5.48 6.54
CA CYS A 64 1.50 4.43 6.25
C CYS A 64 0.11 4.99 5.89
N ILE A 65 -0.39 5.96 6.66
CA ILE A 65 -1.69 6.59 6.41
C ILE A 65 -1.69 7.35 5.09
N LEU A 66 -0.62 8.10 4.79
CA LEU A 66 -0.47 8.81 3.51
C LEU A 66 -0.44 7.83 2.33
N THR A 67 0.27 6.70 2.45
CA THR A 67 0.30 5.67 1.41
C THR A 67 -1.10 5.11 1.14
N LEU A 68 -1.86 4.79 2.19
CA LEU A 68 -3.22 4.27 2.10
C LEU A 68 -4.17 5.29 1.46
N PHE A 69 -4.08 6.54 1.90
CA PHE A 69 -4.89 7.63 1.37
C PHE A 69 -4.64 7.84 -0.12
N LYS A 70 -3.37 7.83 -0.55
CA LYS A 70 -3.03 7.94 -1.97
C LYS A 70 -3.59 6.76 -2.77
N ALA A 71 -3.46 5.53 -2.25
CA ALA A 71 -3.93 4.34 -2.94
C ALA A 71 -5.46 4.40 -3.15
N TYR A 72 -6.21 4.82 -2.12
CA TYR A 72 -7.65 5.07 -2.23
C TYR A 72 -7.98 6.15 -3.26
N TYR A 73 -7.26 7.26 -3.26
CA TYR A 73 -7.45 8.34 -4.24
C TYR A 73 -7.15 7.90 -5.67
N ILE A 74 -6.11 7.07 -5.87
CA ILE A 74 -5.79 6.52 -7.20
C ILE A 74 -6.97 5.69 -7.70
N VAL A 75 -7.43 4.74 -6.89
CA VAL A 75 -8.52 3.83 -7.27
C VAL A 75 -9.80 4.63 -7.53
N SER A 76 -10.24 5.49 -6.60
CA SER A 76 -11.50 6.23 -6.76
C SER A 76 -11.53 7.17 -7.98
N VAL A 77 -10.43 7.87 -8.28
CA VAL A 77 -10.41 8.89 -9.35
C VAL A 77 -9.96 8.33 -10.69
N PHE A 78 -8.84 7.59 -10.78
CA PHE A 78 -8.34 7.12 -12.09
C PHE A 78 -9.17 6.00 -12.67
N MET A 79 -9.90 5.26 -11.82
CA MET A 79 -10.77 4.20 -12.30
C MET A 79 -12.23 4.66 -12.45
N HIS A 80 -12.53 5.96 -12.30
CA HIS A 80 -13.88 6.53 -12.53
C HIS A 80 -14.99 5.73 -11.81
N LEU A 81 -14.66 5.25 -10.63
CA LEU A 81 -15.46 4.28 -9.87
C LEU A 81 -16.62 4.93 -9.11
N GLY A 82 -16.63 6.27 -9.03
CA GLY A 82 -17.57 7.03 -8.22
C GLY A 82 -18.99 7.06 -8.78
N ASP A 83 -19.16 7.31 -10.08
CA ASP A 83 -20.47 7.74 -10.58
C ASP A 83 -21.03 6.89 -11.74
N GLU A 84 -20.22 6.02 -12.39
CA GLU A 84 -20.65 5.44 -13.68
C GLU A 84 -20.46 3.91 -13.82
N VAL A 85 -19.57 3.25 -13.06
CA VAL A 85 -19.22 1.83 -13.34
C VAL A 85 -19.06 0.94 -12.10
N ARG A 86 -20.17 0.69 -11.38
CA ARG A 86 -20.21 -0.27 -10.25
C ARG A 86 -19.70 -1.68 -10.62
N ASN A 87 -19.89 -2.11 -11.87
CA ASN A 87 -19.43 -3.43 -12.33
C ASN A 87 -17.89 -3.49 -12.48
N MET A 88 -17.25 -2.35 -12.78
CA MET A 88 -15.79 -2.25 -12.87
C MET A 88 -15.14 -2.12 -11.48
N ILE A 89 -15.86 -1.58 -10.48
CA ILE A 89 -15.41 -1.63 -9.08
C ILE A 89 -15.22 -3.07 -8.63
N MET A 90 -16.16 -3.96 -8.95
CA MET A 90 -16.13 -5.33 -8.48
C MET A 90 -14.96 -6.11 -9.04
N THR A 91 -14.55 -5.86 -10.29
CA THR A 91 -13.41 -6.55 -10.92
C THR A 91 -12.06 -6.11 -10.37
N ILE A 92 -11.98 -4.93 -9.75
CA ILE A 92 -10.74 -4.37 -9.18
C ILE A 92 -10.69 -4.61 -7.67
N VAL A 93 -11.81 -4.42 -6.98
CA VAL A 93 -11.92 -4.61 -5.53
C VAL A 93 -11.83 -6.10 -5.16
N THR A 94 -12.42 -6.99 -5.94
CA THR A 94 -12.34 -8.45 -5.67
C THR A 94 -10.91 -8.97 -5.61
N PRO A 95 -10.04 -8.77 -6.62
CA PRO A 95 -8.66 -9.21 -6.54
C PRO A 95 -7.87 -8.47 -5.46
N LEU A 96 -8.20 -7.21 -5.16
CA LEU A 96 -7.52 -6.43 -4.13
C LEU A 96 -7.84 -6.94 -2.71
N ILE A 97 -9.10 -7.29 -2.44
CA ILE A 97 -9.51 -7.94 -1.18
C ILE A 97 -8.88 -9.32 -1.05
N LEU A 98 -8.92 -10.13 -2.12
CA LEU A 98 -8.26 -11.44 -2.11
C LEU A 98 -6.77 -11.31 -1.83
N PHE A 99 -6.09 -10.31 -2.40
CA PHE A 99 -4.68 -10.06 -2.15
C PHE A 99 -4.39 -9.71 -0.69
N VAL A 100 -5.17 -8.80 -0.08
CA VAL A 100 -5.03 -8.46 1.35
C VAL A 100 -5.29 -9.67 2.25
N TRP A 101 -6.33 -10.45 1.94
CA TRP A 101 -6.63 -11.69 2.65
C TRP A 101 -5.48 -12.70 2.53
N PHE A 102 -4.87 -12.83 1.34
CA PHE A 102 -3.76 -13.74 1.10
C PHE A 102 -2.52 -13.36 1.92
N ILE A 103 -2.19 -12.05 2.00
CA ILE A 103 -1.10 -11.56 2.84
C ILE A 103 -1.34 -11.95 4.30
N ILE A 104 -2.54 -11.74 4.82
CA ILE A 104 -2.87 -12.09 6.21
C ILE A 104 -2.77 -13.60 6.44
N ALA A 105 -3.33 -14.41 5.54
CA ALA A 105 -3.27 -15.87 5.62
C ALA A 105 -1.82 -16.37 5.62
N PHE A 106 -0.96 -15.85 4.74
CA PHE A 106 0.45 -16.20 4.68
C PHE A 106 1.26 -15.70 5.87
N LEU A 107 0.95 -14.52 6.43
CA LEU A 107 1.58 -14.07 7.66
C LEU A 107 1.26 -15.01 8.82
N TRP A 108 0.01 -15.45 8.93
CA TRP A 108 -0.42 -16.35 9.99
C TRP A 108 0.16 -17.76 9.81
N ASP A 109 0.07 -18.33 8.60
CA ASP A 109 0.66 -19.64 8.30
C ASP A 109 2.19 -19.62 8.45
N GLY A 110 2.84 -18.52 8.05
CA GLY A 110 4.26 -18.29 8.26
C GLY A 110 4.67 -18.23 9.74
N ASP A 111 3.88 -17.57 10.58
CA ASP A 111 4.10 -17.51 12.03
C ASP A 111 3.89 -18.87 12.71
N SER A 112 2.83 -19.59 12.31
CA SER A 112 2.56 -20.97 12.73
C SER A 112 3.73 -21.89 12.37
N TRP A 113 4.18 -21.85 11.12
CA TRP A 113 5.31 -22.63 10.63
C TRP A 113 6.62 -22.31 11.36
N ARG A 114 6.90 -21.02 11.62
CA ARG A 114 8.04 -20.56 12.42
C ARG A 114 7.97 -21.07 13.86
N THR A 115 6.79 -21.11 14.44
CA THR A 115 6.58 -21.64 15.80
C THR A 115 6.79 -23.15 15.85
N LEU A 116 6.21 -23.89 14.90
CA LEU A 116 6.31 -25.36 14.85
C LEU A 116 7.75 -25.85 14.67
N ARG A 117 8.55 -25.19 13.81
CA ARG A 117 9.98 -25.53 13.63
C ARG A 117 10.84 -25.22 14.85
N ASN A 118 10.50 -24.19 15.63
CA ASN A 118 11.29 -23.76 16.78
C ASN A 118 10.92 -24.54 18.05
N THR A 119 9.77 -25.20 18.04
CA THR A 119 9.15 -25.83 19.21
C THR A 119 9.07 -27.36 19.03
N ASP A 120 9.59 -27.91 17.91
CA ASP A 120 9.50 -29.33 17.52
C ASP A 120 8.08 -29.89 17.77
N ALA A 121 7.07 -29.31 17.11
CA ALA A 121 5.65 -29.64 17.32
C ALA A 121 5.21 -29.55 18.80
N HIS A 122 5.55 -28.44 19.47
CA HIS A 122 5.25 -28.18 20.89
C HIS A 122 6.01 -29.07 21.91
N SER A 123 6.95 -29.90 21.47
CA SER A 123 7.74 -30.77 22.35
C SER A 123 8.83 -30.04 23.13
N ARG A 124 9.29 -28.86 22.67
CA ARG A 124 10.39 -28.10 23.31
C ARG A 124 10.04 -26.61 23.40
N PRO A 125 10.42 -25.89 24.46
CA PRO A 125 10.14 -24.46 24.56
C PRO A 125 10.82 -23.69 23.41
N ASN A 126 10.14 -22.70 22.83
CA ASN A 126 10.61 -21.90 21.69
C ASN A 126 11.92 -21.17 22.04
N ILE A 127 13.05 -21.72 21.60
CA ILE A 127 14.41 -21.30 21.99
C ILE A 127 14.73 -19.88 21.46
N GLU A 128 14.13 -19.46 20.35
CA GLU A 128 14.36 -18.15 19.74
C GLU A 128 13.65 -17.02 20.51
N ASN A 129 12.42 -17.26 20.99
CA ASN A 129 11.68 -16.30 21.81
C ASN A 129 12.36 -16.05 23.17
N ILE A 130 12.95 -17.09 23.77
CA ILE A 130 13.67 -17.00 25.06
C ILE A 130 14.95 -16.18 24.91
N LYS A 131 15.70 -16.32 23.81
CA LYS A 131 16.92 -15.53 23.58
C LYS A 131 16.64 -14.04 23.35
N HIS A 132 15.48 -13.69 22.81
CA HIS A 132 15.12 -12.29 22.54
C HIS A 132 14.62 -11.53 23.77
N HIS A 133 14.15 -12.23 24.81
CA HIS A 133 13.63 -11.67 26.08
C HIS A 133 14.56 -11.91 27.28
N ALA A 134 15.62 -12.70 27.12
CA ALA A 134 16.61 -12.87 28.18
C ALA A 134 17.46 -11.59 28.28
N PRO A 135 17.55 -10.94 29.47
CA PRO A 135 18.62 -9.97 29.69
C PRO A 135 19.95 -10.70 29.47
N ALA A 136 20.91 -10.04 28.84
CA ALA A 136 22.22 -10.57 28.47
C ALA A 136 23.05 -11.16 29.65
N SER A 137 22.52 -11.15 30.88
CA SER A 137 23.13 -11.69 32.09
C SER A 137 22.79 -13.16 32.41
N ALA A 138 21.99 -13.86 31.60
CA ALA A 138 21.53 -15.22 31.90
C ALA A 138 22.15 -16.31 31.00
N MET A 139 23.39 -16.15 30.53
CA MET A 139 24.16 -17.28 29.99
C MET A 139 24.94 -17.95 31.13
N PRO A 140 24.53 -19.15 31.62
CA PRO A 140 25.35 -19.90 32.55
C PRO A 140 26.43 -20.61 31.73
N GLY A 141 27.60 -19.99 31.56
CA GLY A 141 28.66 -20.61 30.75
C GLY A 141 29.96 -19.85 30.58
N GLN A 142 30.09 -18.60 31.02
CA GLN A 142 31.39 -17.92 31.02
C GLN A 142 32.01 -18.01 32.43
N LYS A 143 32.83 -19.04 32.66
CA LYS A 143 33.81 -19.04 33.75
C LYS A 143 35.06 -18.23 33.33
N PRO A 144 35.81 -17.69 34.31
CA PRO A 144 36.73 -16.55 34.12
C PRO A 144 37.87 -16.81 33.14
#